data_AF-A0A8S3WCP0-F1
#
_entry.id   AF-A0A8S3WCP0-F1
#
_cell.length_a   1.000
_cell.length_b   1.000
_cell.length_c   1.000
_cell.angle_alpha   90.00
_cell.angle_beta   90.00
_cell.angle_gamma   90.00
#
_symmetry.space_group_name_H-M   'P 1'
#
loop_
_entity.id
_entity.type
_entity.pdbx_description
1 polymer ?
#
loop_
_entity_poly.entity_id
_entity_poly.type
_entity_poly.pdbx_seq_one_letter_code
_entity_poly.pdbx_strand_id
1 'polypeptide(L)'
;MEPKTPYSRVPNFTSDEKALLAALIMSKPIVESKATDGKSVDSKKTAWESITQEFNCQAYVYKRDTVNLKRAWDNMKAFTRKARAAERGSLFKTGGGPVKPTLPPHQGAIISMVEEVAPVIICEVKNSFDSDGCLLSSLEEDELATQEIKQQAAELELQTNKILLEKATLELKF
;
A
#
# COMPACT_ATOMS: atom_id res chain seq x y z
N MET A 1 -0.93 50.29 15.31
CA MET A 1 -0.99 49.18 14.34
C MET A 1 0.03 48.15 14.77
N GLU A 2 -0.42 46.98 15.23
CA GLU A 2 0.53 45.90 15.54
C GLU A 2 1.05 45.27 14.25
N PRO A 3 2.35 44.92 14.20
CA PRO A 3 2.95 44.33 13.01
C PRO A 3 2.43 42.91 12.79
N LYS A 4 1.84 42.67 11.61
CA LYS A 4 1.49 41.31 11.17
C LYS A 4 2.77 40.53 10.94
N THR A 5 3.04 39.55 11.80
CA THR A 5 4.17 38.62 11.62
C THR A 5 4.01 37.88 10.29
N PRO A 6 5.09 37.71 9.50
CA PRO A 6 5.02 36.92 8.27
C PRO A 6 4.64 35.48 8.65
N TYR A 7 3.58 34.95 8.04
CA TYR A 7 3.17 33.56 8.23
C TYR A 7 4.32 32.65 7.80
N SER A 8 5.06 32.11 8.79
CA SER A 8 6.06 31.08 8.54
C SER A 8 5.36 29.88 7.93
N ARG A 9 5.77 29.48 6.73
CA ARG A 9 5.22 28.28 6.10
C ARG A 9 5.52 27.10 7.01
N VAL A 10 4.51 26.27 7.26
CA VAL A 10 4.72 25.02 8.00
C VAL A 10 5.68 24.16 7.18
N PRO A 11 6.68 23.50 7.81
CA PRO A 11 7.62 22.65 7.10
C PRO A 11 6.95 21.57 6.26
N ASN A 12 7.65 21.03 5.27
CA ASN A 12 7.18 19.87 4.53
C ASN A 12 7.22 18.61 5.41
N PHE A 13 6.40 17.61 5.07
CA PHE A 13 6.43 16.33 5.75
C PHE A 13 7.75 15.60 5.50
N THR A 14 8.44 15.21 6.57
CA THR A 14 9.65 14.38 6.52
C THR A 14 9.32 12.94 6.12
N SER A 15 10.34 12.14 5.85
CA SER A 15 10.15 10.70 5.57
C SER A 15 9.54 9.98 6.78
N ASP A 16 10.02 10.30 7.98
CA ASP A 16 9.58 9.67 9.23
C ASP A 16 8.13 10.06 9.56
N GLU A 17 7.77 11.33 9.37
CA GLU A 17 6.38 11.79 9.53
C GLU A 17 5.43 11.06 8.56
N LYS A 18 5.87 10.79 7.32
CA LYS A 18 5.05 10.02 6.35
C LYS A 18 4.93 8.55 6.74
N ALA A 19 6.01 7.92 7.20
CA ALA A 19 5.98 6.53 7.66
C ALA A 19 5.09 6.37 8.90
N LEU A 20 5.18 7.30 9.85
CA LEU A 20 4.28 7.38 11.00
C LEU A 20 2.82 7.54 10.57
N LEU A 21 2.53 8.46 9.65
CA LEU A 21 1.17 8.65 9.15
C LEU A 21 0.61 7.36 8.51
N ALA A 22 1.41 6.68 7.70
CA ALA A 22 1.01 5.41 7.09
C ALA A 22 0.71 4.33 8.15
N ALA A 23 1.56 4.19 9.16
CA ALA A 23 1.35 3.25 10.27
C ALA A 23 0.07 3.54 11.06
N LEU A 24 -0.23 4.82 11.35
CA LEU A 24 -1.45 5.22 12.05
C LEU A 24 -2.72 4.91 11.23
N ILE A 25 -2.67 5.12 9.91
CA ILE A 25 -3.78 4.81 9.00
C ILE A 25 -3.97 3.29 8.91
N MET A 26 -2.89 2.50 8.85
CA MET A 26 -2.94 1.04 8.87
C MET A 26 -3.69 0.49 10.09
N SER A 27 -3.51 1.12 11.26
CA SER A 27 -4.25 0.74 12.48
C SER A 27 -5.74 1.07 12.44
N LYS A 28 -6.21 1.86 11.47
CA LYS A 28 -7.58 2.37 11.37
C LYS A 28 -8.14 2.18 9.95
N PRO A 29 -8.36 0.95 9.49
CA PRO A 29 -8.76 0.67 8.09
C PRO A 29 -10.08 1.34 7.66
N ILE A 30 -10.93 1.75 8.62
CA ILE A 30 -12.17 2.48 8.35
C ILE A 30 -11.96 3.76 7.51
N VAL A 31 -10.79 4.41 7.61
CA VAL A 31 -10.53 5.63 6.83
C VAL A 31 -10.40 5.40 5.33
N GLU A 32 -10.03 4.18 4.89
CA GLU A 32 -9.97 3.79 3.48
C GLU A 32 -11.21 2.99 3.03
N SER A 33 -12.22 2.84 3.89
CA SER A 33 -13.48 2.20 3.51
C SER A 33 -14.18 2.97 2.38
N LYS A 34 -14.74 2.25 1.41
CA LYS A 34 -15.54 2.81 0.30
C LYS A 34 -16.98 3.13 0.69
N ALA A 35 -17.41 2.80 1.91
CA ALA A 35 -18.77 3.05 2.38
C ALA A 35 -19.09 4.56 2.42
N THR A 36 -20.32 4.93 2.08
CA THR A 36 -20.77 6.34 1.95
C THR A 36 -21.99 6.67 2.80
N ASP A 37 -22.48 5.73 3.61
CA ASP A 37 -23.58 5.96 4.53
C ASP A 37 -23.19 6.91 5.68
N GLY A 38 -24.18 7.57 6.30
CA GLY A 38 -23.92 8.56 7.35
C GLY A 38 -23.09 8.02 8.52
N LYS A 39 -23.31 6.77 8.93
CA LYS A 39 -22.55 6.16 10.04
C LYS A 39 -21.09 5.94 9.65
N SER A 40 -20.81 5.51 8.41
CA SER A 40 -19.43 5.36 7.95
C SER A 40 -18.74 6.72 7.76
N VAL A 41 -19.45 7.77 7.34
CA VAL A 41 -18.91 9.14 7.29
C VAL A 41 -18.49 9.62 8.68
N ASP A 42 -19.36 9.47 9.67
CA ASP A 42 -19.05 9.85 11.06
C ASP A 42 -17.91 9.00 11.63
N SER A 43 -17.91 7.69 11.38
CA SER A 43 -16.84 6.79 11.83
C SER A 43 -15.49 7.17 11.23
N LYS A 44 -15.44 7.52 9.94
CA LYS A 44 -14.22 8.03 9.29
C LYS A 44 -13.78 9.34 9.89
N LYS A 45 -14.70 10.26 10.18
CA LYS A 45 -14.38 11.54 10.82
C LYS A 45 -13.71 11.31 12.17
N THR A 46 -14.31 10.50 13.04
CA THR A 46 -13.75 10.16 14.36
C THR A 46 -12.39 9.46 14.23
N ALA A 47 -12.23 8.54 13.27
CA ALA A 47 -10.96 7.87 13.04
C ALA A 47 -9.86 8.86 12.62
N TRP A 48 -10.16 9.81 11.72
CA TRP A 48 -9.23 10.85 11.32
C TRP A 48 -8.86 11.81 12.45
N GLU A 49 -9.81 12.15 13.33
CA GLU A 49 -9.55 12.95 14.53
C GLU A 49 -8.60 12.22 15.49
N SER A 50 -8.84 10.92 15.73
CA SER A 50 -7.97 10.07 16.53
C SER A 50 -6.55 9.93 15.91
N ILE A 51 -6.43 9.75 14.59
CA ILE A 51 -5.12 9.78 13.90
C ILE A 51 -4.42 11.12 14.13
N THR A 52 -5.16 12.23 14.03
CA THR A 52 -4.59 13.57 14.21
C THR A 52 -4.05 13.76 15.62
N GLN A 53 -4.79 13.30 16.62
CA GLN A 53 -4.36 13.34 18.01
C GLN A 53 -3.11 12.48 18.21
N GLU A 54 -3.13 11.22 17.79
CA GLU A 54 -2.00 10.29 17.94
C GLU A 54 -0.76 10.79 17.21
N PHE A 55 -0.90 11.31 15.99
CA PHE A 55 0.18 11.92 15.24
C PHE A 55 0.79 13.09 16.02
N ASN A 56 -0.04 14.03 16.48
CA ASN A 56 0.42 15.23 17.19
C ASN A 56 0.97 14.96 18.60
N CYS A 57 0.71 13.78 19.17
CA CYS A 57 1.29 13.33 20.43
C CYS A 57 2.71 12.78 20.26
N GLN A 58 3.15 12.47 19.04
CA GLN A 58 4.50 11.95 18.81
C GLN A 58 5.55 13.03 19.05
N ALA A 59 6.70 12.61 19.59
CA ALA A 59 7.86 13.48 19.67
C ALA A 59 8.42 13.74 18.26
N TYR A 60 9.03 14.92 18.05
CA TYR A 60 9.71 15.30 16.80
C TYR A 60 8.83 15.48 15.54
N VAL A 61 7.51 15.63 15.72
CA VAL A 61 6.60 15.99 14.61
C VAL A 61 6.16 17.44 14.70
N TYR A 62 5.91 18.05 13.55
CA TYR A 62 5.19 19.33 13.53
C TYR A 62 3.70 19.09 13.68
N LYS A 63 3.04 19.79 14.61
CA LYS A 63 1.59 19.67 14.82
C LYS A 63 0.84 20.01 13.54
N ARG A 64 -0.08 19.13 13.13
CA ARG A 64 -0.90 19.27 11.93
C ARG A 64 -2.38 19.13 12.26
N ASP A 65 -3.19 19.85 11.49
CA ASP A 65 -4.62 19.64 11.46
C ASP A 65 -4.96 18.41 10.63
N THR A 66 -6.13 17.84 10.89
CA THR A 66 -6.68 16.68 10.17
C THR A 66 -6.70 16.88 8.66
N VAL A 67 -7.00 18.09 8.19
CA VAL A 67 -7.02 18.43 6.76
C VAL A 67 -5.63 18.28 6.12
N ASN A 68 -4.58 18.65 6.85
CA ASN A 68 -3.21 18.53 6.36
C ASN A 68 -2.77 17.08 6.27
N LEU A 69 -3.15 16.25 7.26
CA LEU A 69 -2.85 14.81 7.26
C LEU A 69 -3.57 14.07 6.14
N LYS A 70 -4.87 14.37 5.93
CA LYS A 70 -5.64 13.84 4.80
C LYS A 70 -4.98 14.18 3.47
N ARG A 71 -4.61 15.44 3.27
CA ARG A 71 -3.92 15.89 2.04
C ARG A 71 -2.56 15.22 1.87
N ALA A 72 -1.80 15.07 2.95
CA ALA A 72 -0.51 14.37 2.92
C ALA A 72 -0.69 12.91 2.47
N TRP A 73 -1.69 12.23 3.03
CA TRP A 73 -2.03 10.87 2.64
C TRP A 73 -2.47 10.76 1.18
N ASP A 74 -3.32 11.65 0.69
CA ASP A 74 -3.71 11.67 -0.72
C ASP A 74 -2.52 11.89 -1.65
N ASN A 75 -1.59 12.77 -1.27
CA ASN A 75 -0.34 12.98 -2.00
C ASN A 75 0.54 11.72 -1.99
N MET A 76 0.60 10.99 -0.87
CA MET A 76 1.33 9.72 -0.78
C MET A 76 0.73 8.65 -1.69
N LYS A 77 -0.61 8.53 -1.72
CA LYS A 77 -1.31 7.65 -2.66
C LYS A 77 -1.05 8.03 -4.11
N ALA A 78 -1.10 9.33 -4.43
CA ALA A 78 -0.83 9.83 -5.79
C ALA A 78 0.63 9.60 -6.22
N PHE A 79 1.58 9.82 -5.32
CA PHE A 79 2.98 9.54 -5.54
C PHE A 79 3.21 8.05 -5.81
N THR A 80 2.59 7.18 -5.00
CA THR A 80 2.67 5.72 -5.15
C THR A 80 2.13 5.26 -6.50
N ARG A 81 0.97 5.77 -6.92
CA ARG A 81 0.43 5.51 -8.28
C ARG A 81 1.40 5.93 -9.39
N LYS A 82 1.99 7.12 -9.26
CA LYS A 82 2.94 7.65 -10.25
C LYS A 82 4.22 6.81 -10.30
N ALA A 83 4.71 6.37 -9.15
CA ALA A 83 5.86 5.48 -9.03
C ALA A 83 5.64 4.18 -9.80
N ARG A 84 4.50 3.51 -9.57
CA ARG A 84 4.16 2.26 -10.28
C ARG A 84 3.93 2.44 -11.77
N ALA A 85 3.27 3.53 -12.17
CA ALA A 85 3.12 3.86 -13.58
C ALA A 85 4.46 4.12 -14.28
N ALA A 86 5.40 4.79 -13.60
CA ALA A 86 6.74 5.05 -14.13
C ALA A 86 7.59 3.78 -14.23
N GLU A 87 7.52 2.92 -13.21
CA GLU A 87 8.15 1.59 -13.22
C GLU A 87 7.65 0.77 -14.41
N ARG A 88 6.32 0.69 -14.59
CA ARG A 88 5.71 -0.01 -15.73
C ARG A 88 6.18 0.57 -17.07
N GLY A 89 6.11 1.88 -17.24
CA GLY A 89 6.54 2.55 -18.47
C GLY A 89 8.04 2.43 -18.74
N SER A 90 8.87 2.18 -17.72
CA SER A 90 10.31 1.97 -17.90
C SER A 90 10.62 0.61 -18.54
N LEU A 91 9.80 -0.41 -18.26
CA LEU A 91 9.93 -1.76 -18.86
C LEU A 91 9.76 -1.71 -20.38
N PHE A 92 8.91 -0.82 -20.89
CA PHE A 92 8.65 -0.68 -22.32
C PHE A 92 9.66 0.21 -23.06
N LYS A 93 10.55 0.93 -22.35
CA LYS A 93 11.45 1.92 -22.95
C LYS A 93 12.86 1.43 -23.21
N THR A 94 13.16 0.15 -23.00
CA THR A 94 14.52 -0.35 -23.15
C THR A 94 14.81 -0.73 -24.60
N GLY A 95 15.41 0.18 -25.35
CA GLY A 95 16.19 -0.13 -26.55
C GLY A 95 17.51 -0.84 -26.23
N GLY A 96 17.49 -1.84 -25.34
CA GLY A 96 18.66 -2.63 -24.90
C GLY A 96 19.45 -2.10 -23.70
N GLY A 97 19.01 -1.01 -23.04
CA GLY A 97 19.67 -0.47 -21.85
C GLY A 97 19.16 -1.06 -20.52
N PRO A 98 19.98 -1.10 -19.46
CA PRO A 98 19.57 -1.62 -18.15
C PRO A 98 18.50 -0.75 -17.48
N VAL A 99 17.58 -1.40 -16.76
CA VAL A 99 16.52 -0.74 -15.98
C VAL A 99 17.16 0.17 -14.94
N LYS A 100 16.80 1.46 -14.95
CA LYS A 100 17.28 2.40 -13.93
C LYS A 100 16.53 2.14 -12.62
N PRO A 101 17.21 2.07 -11.46
CA PRO A 101 16.53 2.04 -10.16
C PRO A 101 15.68 3.31 -10.03
N THR A 102 14.36 3.12 -10.00
CA THR A 102 13.42 4.22 -10.23
C THR A 102 13.26 5.13 -9.01
N LEU A 103 13.59 4.67 -7.79
CA LEU A 103 13.27 5.37 -6.55
C LEU A 103 14.31 5.19 -5.42
N PRO A 104 14.55 6.22 -4.59
CA PRO A 104 15.32 6.11 -3.35
C PRO A 104 14.73 5.10 -2.35
N PRO A 105 15.55 4.39 -1.54
CA PRO A 105 15.08 3.35 -0.62
C PRO A 105 13.98 3.80 0.36
N HIS A 106 14.12 5.01 0.92
CA HIS A 106 13.13 5.57 1.87
C HIS A 106 11.75 5.80 1.24
N GLN A 107 11.70 6.05 -0.07
CA GLN A 107 10.44 6.20 -0.81
C GLN A 107 9.81 4.83 -1.11
N GLY A 108 10.63 3.80 -1.32
CA GLY A 108 10.17 2.42 -1.51
C GLY A 108 9.45 1.85 -0.28
N ALA A 109 9.99 2.08 0.92
CA ALA A 109 9.33 1.65 2.16
C ALA A 109 7.95 2.31 2.34
N ILE A 110 7.86 3.62 2.11
CA ILE A 110 6.59 4.36 2.18
C ILE A 110 5.59 3.82 1.14
N ILE A 111 6.05 3.55 -0.09
CA ILE A 111 5.22 2.96 -1.15
C ILE A 111 4.64 1.62 -0.69
N SER A 112 5.48 0.73 -0.14
CA SER A 112 5.04 -0.58 0.34
C SER A 112 3.96 -0.46 1.43
N MET A 113 4.13 0.45 2.39
CA MET A 113 3.13 0.70 3.43
C MET A 113 1.83 1.28 2.85
N VAL A 114 1.93 2.19 1.88
CA VAL A 114 0.75 2.77 1.22
C VAL A 114 -0.01 1.70 0.44
N GLU A 115 0.68 0.76 -0.21
CA GLU A 115 0.06 -0.33 -0.97
C GLU A 115 -0.64 -1.35 -0.08
N GLU A 116 -0.09 -1.64 1.09
CA GLU A 116 -0.73 -2.50 2.08
C GLU A 116 -2.04 -1.89 2.60
N VAL A 117 -2.03 -0.58 2.87
CA VAL A 117 -3.15 0.13 3.50
C VAL A 117 -4.21 0.56 2.49
N ALA A 118 -3.78 1.02 1.33
CA ALA A 118 -4.62 1.52 0.24
C ALA A 118 -4.14 0.89 -1.06
N PRO A 119 -4.49 -0.40 -1.31
CA PRO A 119 -4.06 -1.11 -2.49
C PRO A 119 -4.36 -0.27 -3.72
N VAL A 120 -3.30 -0.07 -4.51
CA VAL A 120 -3.33 0.80 -5.66
C VAL A 120 -4.27 0.18 -6.69
N ILE A 121 -5.51 0.69 -6.72
CA ILE A 121 -6.45 0.37 -7.79
C ILE A 121 -6.04 1.22 -9.00
N ILE A 122 -5.00 0.77 -9.70
CA ILE A 122 -4.88 1.14 -11.11
C ILE A 122 -5.93 0.28 -11.79
N CYS A 123 -7.08 0.87 -12.14
CA CYS A 123 -7.98 0.24 -13.10
C CYS A 123 -7.20 0.17 -14.41
N GLU A 124 -6.51 -0.93 -14.63
CA GLU A 124 -5.95 -1.26 -15.93
C GLU A 124 -7.15 -1.58 -16.81
N VAL A 125 -7.66 -0.54 -17.48
CA VAL A 125 -8.63 -0.74 -18.53
C VAL A 125 -7.89 -1.53 -19.59
N LYS A 126 -8.19 -2.84 -19.69
CA LYS A 126 -7.60 -3.74 -20.68
C LYS A 126 -7.84 -3.13 -22.06
N ASN A 127 -6.80 -2.47 -22.57
CA ASN A 127 -6.86 -1.75 -23.82
C ASN A 127 -5.76 -2.28 -24.72
N SER A 128 -6.16 -3.07 -25.71
CA SER A 128 -5.27 -3.64 -26.73
C SER A 128 -4.69 -2.60 -27.70
N PHE A 129 -5.13 -1.34 -27.61
CA PHE A 129 -4.65 -0.23 -28.45
C PHE A 129 -3.79 0.78 -27.69
N ASP A 130 -3.52 0.56 -26.40
CA ASP A 130 -2.55 1.37 -25.65
C ASP A 130 -1.18 0.68 -25.62
N SER A 131 -0.12 1.48 -25.57
CA SER A 131 1.27 1.02 -25.70
C SER A 131 1.71 0.09 -24.56
N ASP A 132 0.94 -0.02 -23.47
CA ASP A 132 1.21 -0.87 -22.31
C ASP A 132 0.34 -2.15 -22.23
N GLY A 133 -0.56 -2.39 -23.18
CA GLY A 133 -1.50 -3.53 -23.14
C GLY A 133 -0.86 -4.93 -23.18
N CYS A 134 0.40 -5.05 -23.58
CA CYS A 134 1.11 -6.34 -23.73
C CYS A 134 1.78 -6.86 -22.43
N LEU A 135 2.07 -5.99 -21.45
CA LEU A 135 2.71 -6.41 -20.19
C LEU A 135 1.69 -6.97 -19.21
N LEU A 136 0.44 -6.52 -19.29
CA LEU A 136 -0.64 -7.02 -18.45
C LEU A 136 -0.88 -8.52 -18.66
N SER A 137 -0.81 -9.00 -19.91
CA SER A 137 -0.90 -10.44 -20.20
C SER A 137 0.22 -11.24 -19.57
N SER A 138 1.46 -10.72 -19.56
CA SER A 138 2.60 -11.42 -18.97
C SER A 138 2.57 -11.44 -17.44
N LEU A 139 2.09 -10.37 -16.81
CA LEU A 139 1.92 -10.31 -15.36
C LEU A 139 0.75 -11.18 -14.87
N GLU A 140 -0.34 -11.25 -15.64
CA GLU A 140 -1.46 -12.17 -15.38
C GLU A 140 -0.99 -13.64 -15.44
N GLU A 141 -0.09 -13.98 -16.36
CA GLU A 141 0.52 -15.31 -16.45
C GLU A 141 1.41 -15.65 -15.25
N ASP A 142 2.26 -14.71 -14.80
CA ASP A 142 3.13 -14.88 -13.63
C ASP A 142 2.33 -14.98 -12.30
N GLU A 143 1.24 -14.21 -12.17
CA GLU A 143 0.38 -14.21 -11.00
C GLU A 143 -0.46 -15.51 -10.91
N LEU A 144 -0.94 -16.01 -12.05
CA LEU A 144 -1.61 -17.30 -12.14
C LEU A 144 -0.64 -18.44 -11.78
N ALA A 145 0.58 -18.41 -12.31
CA ALA A 145 1.60 -19.40 -12.01
C ALA A 145 1.96 -19.43 -10.51
N THR A 146 2.09 -18.26 -9.87
CA THR A 146 2.34 -18.19 -8.42
C THR A 146 1.16 -18.63 -7.57
N GLN A 147 -0.08 -18.40 -8.02
CA GLN A 147 -1.27 -18.96 -7.36
C GLN A 147 -1.34 -20.48 -7.48
N GLU A 148 -1.06 -21.04 -8.65
CA GLU A 148 -1.00 -22.48 -8.87
C GLU A 148 0.07 -23.15 -7.99
N ILE A 149 1.27 -22.57 -7.91
CA ILE A 149 2.34 -23.08 -7.04
C ILE A 149 1.90 -23.08 -5.57
N LYS A 150 1.24 -22.01 -5.11
CA LYS A 150 0.72 -21.94 -3.73
C LYS A 150 -0.37 -22.98 -3.46
N GLN A 151 -1.27 -23.20 -4.41
CA GLN A 151 -2.30 -24.24 -4.30
C GLN A 151 -1.70 -25.64 -4.23
N GLN A 152 -0.74 -25.95 -5.11
CA GLN A 152 -0.05 -27.24 -5.11
C GLN A 152 0.71 -27.49 -3.81
N ALA A 153 1.38 -26.47 -3.25
CA ALA A 153 2.07 -26.57 -1.97
C ALA A 153 1.10 -26.89 -0.82
N ALA A 154 -0.04 -26.20 -0.75
CA ALA A 154 -1.07 -26.45 0.27
C ALA A 154 -1.67 -27.86 0.15
N GLU A 155 -1.87 -28.36 -1.08
CA GLU A 155 -2.37 -29.71 -1.31
C GLU A 155 -1.37 -30.79 -0.88
N LEU A 156 -0.08 -30.59 -1.17
CA LEU A 156 0.99 -31.49 -0.73
C LEU A 156 1.08 -31.57 0.79
N GLU A 157 0.91 -30.44 1.48
CA GLU A 157 0.91 -30.37 2.94
C GLU A 157 -0.26 -31.17 3.53
N LEU A 158 -1.45 -31.05 2.94
CA LEU A 158 -2.62 -31.83 3.35
C LEU A 158 -2.42 -33.34 3.13
N GLN A 159 -1.84 -33.73 1.99
CA GLN A 159 -1.51 -35.13 1.70
C GLN A 159 -0.50 -35.69 2.70
N THR A 160 0.54 -34.92 3.02
CA THR A 160 1.56 -35.32 4.00
C THR A 160 0.95 -35.53 5.39
N ASN A 161 0.11 -34.60 5.84
CA ASN A 161 -0.59 -34.71 7.12
C ASN A 161 -1.52 -35.94 7.17
N LYS A 162 -2.21 -36.24 6.07
CA LYS A 162 -3.07 -37.43 5.97
C LYS A 162 -2.26 -38.73 6.09
N ILE A 163 -1.12 -38.83 5.41
CA ILE A 163 -0.23 -40.00 5.47
C ILE A 163 0.32 -40.19 6.89
N LEU A 164 0.73 -39.10 7.55
CA LEU A 164 1.23 -39.17 8.94
C LEU A 164 0.16 -39.68 9.91
N LEU A 165 -1.10 -39.25 9.74
CA LEU A 165 -2.24 -39.73 10.52
C LEU A 165 -2.55 -41.21 10.30
N GLU A 166 -2.48 -41.68 9.06
CA GLU A 166 -2.69 -43.09 8.72
C GLU A 166 -1.57 -43.98 9.28
N LYS A 167 -0.31 -43.53 9.19
CA LYS A 167 0.83 -44.23 9.79
C LYS A 167 0.70 -44.32 11.32
N ALA A 168 0.35 -43.23 11.99
CA ALA A 168 0.16 -43.21 13.44
C ALA A 168 -1.00 -44.11 13.90
N THR A 169 -2.08 -44.21 13.11
CA THR A 169 -3.20 -45.11 13.43
C THR A 169 -2.90 -46.58 13.19
N LEU A 170 -1.96 -46.91 12.29
CA LEU A 170 -1.46 -48.28 12.12
C LEU A 170 -0.52 -48.69 13.25
N GLU A 171 0.35 -47.79 13.72
CA GLU A 171 1.26 -48.03 14.85
C GLU A 171 0.52 -48.27 16.17
N LEU A 172 -0.69 -47.72 16.34
CA LEU A 172 -1.55 -47.96 17.50
C LEU A 172 -2.38 -49.27 17.43
N LYS A 173 -2.36 -49.98 16.29
CA LYS A 173 -3.11 -51.23 16.07
C LYS A 173 -2.26 -52.50 16.26
N PHE A 174 -1.01 -52.36 16.69
CA PHE A 174 -0.10 -53.43 17.10
C PHE A 174 0.35 -53.20 18.54
#